data_AF-A0A2N2JBK9-F1
#
_entry.id   AF-A0A2N2JBK9-F1
#
_cell.length_a   1.000
_cell.length_b   1.000
_cell.length_c   1.000
_cell.angle_alpha   90.00
_cell.angle_beta   90.00
_cell.angle_gamma   90.00
#
_symmetry.space_group_name_H-M   'P 1'
#
loop_
_entity.id
_entity.type
_entity.pdbx_description
1 polymer ?
#
loop_
_entity_poly.entity_id
_entity_poly.type
_entity_poly.pdbx_seq_one_letter_code
_entity_poly.pdbx_strand_id
1 'polypeptide(L)'
;MFYFEGHGILHPGGKVIFATSETHARVKSGLHLDEVPALFRGFRGKRVMLLADCCHSGGLQAVGAALVKRGIDAVTLTSATRSKISTASWTFTQALIDCLGRSALCDANSDNRITLNEVRGESAIAMLHREQQQIGWADPRGLGGLVIAETRHDAPAPALEPGQPRRGEWVAVAHRGKPWAARLLGADGDTLRVCDRS
;
A
#
# COMPACT_ATOMS: atom_id res chain seq x y z
N MET A 1 -4.35 -3.36 -13.64
CA MET A 1 -3.81 -2.67 -12.45
C MET A 1 -3.17 -1.38 -12.92
N PHE A 2 -3.34 -0.29 -12.18
CA PHE A 2 -2.64 0.98 -12.39
C PHE A 2 -1.82 1.28 -11.14
N TYR A 3 -0.57 1.70 -11.33
CA TYR A 3 0.31 2.13 -10.26
C TYR A 3 1.05 3.40 -10.72
N PHE A 4 1.20 4.36 -9.82
CA PHE A 4 1.92 5.60 -10.05
C PHE A 4 2.87 5.91 -8.90
N GLU A 5 4.07 6.35 -9.22
CA GLU A 5 5.07 6.86 -8.27
C GLU A 5 5.64 8.16 -8.84
N GLY A 6 5.93 9.12 -7.96
CA GLY A 6 6.41 10.44 -8.34
C GLY A 6 5.74 11.56 -7.54
N HIS A 7 5.52 12.71 -8.17
CA HIS A 7 4.94 13.88 -7.50
C HIS A 7 3.43 13.96 -7.70
N GLY A 8 2.67 13.93 -6.60
CA GLY A 8 1.28 14.35 -6.60
C GLY A 8 1.15 15.78 -6.09
N ILE A 9 0.41 16.61 -6.81
CA ILE A 9 0.24 18.03 -6.56
C ILE A 9 -1.22 18.31 -6.26
N LEU A 10 -1.50 18.97 -5.14
CA LEU A 10 -2.82 19.54 -4.86
C LEU A 10 -2.89 20.95 -5.46
N HIS A 11 -3.61 21.08 -6.58
CA HIS A 11 -3.79 22.35 -7.25
C HIS A 11 -4.78 23.28 -6.53
N PRO A 12 -4.62 24.61 -6.67
CA PRO A 12 -5.64 25.58 -6.26
C PRO A 12 -6.99 25.23 -6.92
N GLY A 13 -8.02 25.01 -6.11
CA GLY A 13 -9.30 24.44 -6.54
C GLY A 13 -9.53 22.98 -6.11
N GLY A 14 -8.59 22.37 -5.41
CA GLY A 14 -8.74 21.05 -4.79
C GLY A 14 -8.56 19.88 -5.76
N LYS A 15 -8.11 20.13 -6.98
CA LYS A 15 -7.81 19.07 -7.95
C LYS A 15 -6.46 18.43 -7.62
N VAL A 16 -6.36 17.11 -7.77
CA VAL A 16 -5.09 16.39 -7.61
C VAL A 16 -4.55 16.08 -9.00
N ILE A 17 -3.27 16.39 -9.20
CA ILE A 17 -2.54 16.10 -10.43
C ILE A 17 -1.38 15.18 -10.09
N PHE A 18 -1.20 14.12 -10.87
CA PHE A 18 0.01 13.32 -10.88
C PHE A 18 0.96 13.88 -11.92
N ALA A 19 2.07 14.44 -11.46
CA ALA A 19 3.05 15.10 -12.30
C ALA A 19 3.84 14.07 -13.12
N THR A 20 3.98 14.37 -14.40
CA THR A 20 4.88 13.69 -15.34
C THR A 20 6.17 14.49 -15.48
N SER A 21 7.17 13.95 -16.17
CA SER A 21 8.47 14.62 -16.40
C SER A 21 8.32 16.05 -16.96
N GLU A 22 7.27 16.30 -17.73
CA GLU A 22 6.99 17.58 -18.39
C GLU A 22 6.14 18.56 -17.54
N THR A 23 5.66 18.13 -16.37
CA THR A 23 4.70 18.93 -15.57
C THR A 23 5.35 20.19 -14.99
N HIS A 24 6.66 20.17 -14.74
CA HIS A 24 7.40 21.35 -14.29
C HIS A 24 7.44 22.46 -15.34
N ALA A 25 7.43 22.12 -16.63
CA ALA A 25 7.39 23.11 -17.72
C ALA A 25 5.96 23.52 -18.07
N ARG A 26 4.98 22.63 -17.90
CA ARG A 26 3.57 22.86 -18.22
C ARG A 26 2.69 22.08 -17.25
N VAL A 27 2.14 22.72 -16.22
CA VAL A 27 1.16 22.09 -15.28
C VAL A 27 0.07 21.29 -16.01
N LYS A 28 -0.36 21.76 -17.20
CA LYS A 28 -1.35 21.09 -18.06
C LYS A 28 -0.92 19.72 -18.63
N SER A 29 0.34 19.31 -18.48
CA SER A 29 0.86 18.02 -18.94
C SER A 29 0.85 16.94 -17.84
N GLY A 30 0.44 17.29 -16.62
CA GLY A 30 0.21 16.33 -15.55
C GLY A 30 -1.10 15.57 -15.76
N LEU A 31 -1.20 14.38 -15.18
CA LEU A 31 -2.41 13.57 -15.18
C LEU A 31 -3.38 14.10 -14.12
N HIS A 32 -4.43 14.79 -14.57
CA HIS A 32 -5.52 15.26 -13.72
C HIS A 32 -6.41 14.10 -13.28
N LEU A 33 -6.52 13.85 -11.97
CA LEU A 33 -7.27 12.68 -11.48
C LEU A 33 -8.77 12.74 -11.81
N ASP A 34 -9.35 13.93 -11.96
CA ASP A 34 -10.76 14.10 -12.38
C ASP A 34 -11.02 13.67 -13.82
N GLU A 35 -9.98 13.61 -14.66
CA GLU A 35 -10.08 13.17 -16.06
C GLU A 35 -9.94 11.64 -16.20
N VAL A 36 -9.30 10.98 -15.24
CA VAL A 36 -9.02 9.54 -15.27
C VAL A 36 -10.28 8.69 -15.53
N PRO A 37 -11.45 8.92 -14.91
CA PRO A 37 -12.64 8.12 -15.20
C PRO A 37 -13.07 8.15 -16.67
N ALA A 38 -12.79 9.24 -17.40
CA ALA A 38 -13.10 9.35 -18.83
C ALA A 38 -12.19 8.47 -19.70
N LEU A 39 -10.95 8.21 -19.26
CA LEU A 39 -10.00 7.33 -19.95
C LEU A 39 -10.45 5.86 -19.95
N PHE A 40 -11.35 5.48 -19.02
CA PHE A 40 -11.94 4.14 -18.98
C PHE A 40 -13.09 3.94 -20.00
N ARG A 41 -13.36 4.92 -20.88
CA ARG A 41 -14.33 4.74 -21.96
C ARG A 41 -13.90 3.57 -22.86
N GLY A 42 -14.76 2.56 -22.97
CA GLY A 42 -14.47 1.34 -23.75
C GLY A 42 -13.61 0.31 -23.02
N PHE A 43 -13.27 0.54 -21.74
CA PHE A 43 -12.63 -0.48 -20.91
C PHE A 43 -13.54 -1.70 -20.77
N ARG A 44 -13.05 -2.87 -21.19
CA ARG A 44 -13.83 -4.13 -21.19
C ARG A 44 -13.67 -4.96 -19.91
N GLY A 45 -12.77 -4.55 -19.01
CA GLY A 45 -12.56 -5.23 -17.74
C GLY A 45 -13.65 -4.89 -16.72
N LYS A 46 -13.82 -5.77 -15.72
CA LYS A 46 -14.82 -5.58 -14.65
C LYS A 46 -14.23 -4.94 -13.39
N ARG A 47 -12.91 -5.01 -13.22
CA ARG A 47 -12.20 -4.67 -11.98
C ARG A 47 -10.95 -3.85 -12.25
N VAL A 48 -10.70 -2.86 -11.41
CA VAL A 48 -9.52 -2.00 -11.46
C VAL A 48 -8.93 -1.85 -10.05
N MET A 49 -7.61 -1.98 -9.96
CA MET A 49 -6.84 -1.64 -8.78
C MET A 49 -6.04 -0.38 -9.10
N LEU A 50 -6.24 0.67 -8.30
CA LEU A 50 -5.59 1.97 -8.43
C LEU A 50 -4.62 2.14 -7.25
N LEU A 51 -3.33 2.12 -7.56
CA LEU A 51 -2.25 2.22 -6.58
C LEU A 51 -1.46 3.50 -6.81
N ALA A 52 -1.00 4.16 -5.74
CA ALA A 52 -0.07 5.27 -5.90
C ALA A 52 0.83 5.49 -4.68
N ASP A 53 2.11 5.73 -4.96
CA ASP A 53 3.13 6.15 -4.00
C ASP A 53 3.55 7.59 -4.26
N CYS A 54 2.77 8.55 -3.75
CA CYS A 54 3.07 9.98 -3.90
C CYS A 54 2.27 10.84 -2.90
N CYS A 55 2.67 12.10 -2.76
CA CYS A 55 1.88 13.11 -2.05
C CYS A 55 0.46 13.22 -2.63
N HIS A 56 -0.53 13.46 -1.78
CA HIS A 56 -1.95 13.62 -2.19
C HIS A 56 -2.54 12.44 -2.99
N SER A 57 -1.86 11.30 -3.04
CA SER A 57 -2.26 10.08 -3.76
C SER A 57 -3.67 9.60 -3.40
N GLY A 58 -4.11 9.85 -2.17
CA GLY A 58 -5.49 9.58 -1.72
C GLY A 58 -6.60 10.24 -2.57
N GLY A 59 -6.27 11.18 -3.47
CA GLY A 59 -7.19 11.65 -4.51
C GLY A 59 -7.75 10.53 -5.41
N LEU A 60 -7.03 9.40 -5.55
CA LEU A 60 -7.51 8.23 -6.29
C LEU A 60 -8.82 7.64 -5.74
N GLN A 61 -9.14 7.86 -4.46
CA GLN A 61 -10.42 7.38 -3.89
C GLN A 61 -11.63 7.95 -4.64
N ALA A 62 -11.56 9.22 -5.06
CA ALA A 62 -12.61 9.85 -5.86
C ALA A 62 -12.69 9.24 -7.27
N VAL A 63 -11.56 8.86 -7.85
CA VAL A 63 -11.50 8.14 -9.14
C VAL A 63 -12.17 6.78 -9.00
N GLY A 64 -11.81 5.99 -7.99
CA GLY A 64 -12.42 4.69 -7.71
C GLY A 64 -13.93 4.78 -7.56
N ALA A 65 -14.43 5.75 -6.78
CA ALA A 65 -15.86 6.00 -6.62
C ALA A 65 -16.55 6.36 -7.96
N ALA A 66 -15.89 7.14 -8.82
CA ALA A 66 -16.42 7.49 -10.14
C ALA A 66 -16.47 6.29 -11.11
N LEU A 67 -15.48 5.39 -11.05
CA LEU A 67 -15.46 4.14 -11.84
C LEU A 67 -16.58 3.19 -11.42
N VAL A 68 -16.84 3.06 -10.12
CA VAL A 68 -17.93 2.22 -9.60
C VAL A 68 -19.29 2.70 -10.08
N LYS A 69 -19.52 4.02 -10.11
CA LYS A 69 -20.74 4.61 -10.70
C LYS A 69 -20.91 4.27 -12.20
N ARG A 70 -19.84 3.89 -12.88
CA ARG A 70 -19.82 3.47 -14.30
C ARG A 70 -19.87 1.94 -14.46
N GLY A 71 -20.06 1.18 -13.38
CA GLY A 71 -20.14 -0.28 -13.40
C GLY A 71 -18.79 -0.99 -13.45
N ILE A 72 -17.69 -0.29 -13.16
CA ILE A 72 -16.35 -0.88 -13.03
C ILE A 72 -16.02 -0.94 -11.54
N ASP A 73 -15.93 -2.15 -10.99
CA ASP A 73 -15.53 -2.32 -9.59
C ASP A 73 -14.09 -1.80 -9.42
N ALA A 74 -13.86 -0.95 -8.41
CA ALA A 74 -12.56 -0.34 -8.20
C ALA A 74 -12.16 -0.43 -6.73
N VAL A 75 -10.87 -0.64 -6.50
CA VAL A 75 -10.21 -0.55 -5.20
C VAL A 75 -9.02 0.39 -5.32
N THR A 76 -8.84 1.24 -4.30
CA THR A 76 -7.72 2.18 -4.25
C THR A 76 -6.89 1.97 -3.00
N LEU A 77 -5.57 1.91 -3.14
CA LEU A 77 -4.63 1.80 -2.04
C LEU A 77 -3.45 2.74 -2.30
N THR A 78 -3.16 3.66 -1.38
CA THR A 78 -2.22 4.76 -1.63
C THR A 78 -1.31 5.02 -0.43
N SER A 79 -0.07 5.48 -0.66
CA SER A 79 0.90 5.75 0.41
C SER A 79 0.48 6.89 1.34
N ALA A 80 -0.30 7.84 0.83
CA ALA A 80 -0.79 8.98 1.62
C ALA A 80 -2.31 9.17 1.48
N THR A 81 -2.89 9.82 2.49
CA THR A 81 -4.24 10.39 2.36
C THR A 81 -4.23 11.64 1.47
N ARG A 82 -5.41 12.09 1.03
CA ARG A 82 -5.53 13.26 0.13
C ARG A 82 -4.88 14.53 0.68
N SER A 83 -4.87 14.72 2.00
CA SER A 83 -4.35 15.92 2.66
C SER A 83 -2.91 15.78 3.16
N LYS A 84 -2.27 14.62 2.94
CA LYS A 84 -0.92 14.33 3.44
C LYS A 84 0.11 14.32 2.31
N ILE A 85 1.30 14.76 2.66
CA ILE A 85 2.53 14.66 1.87
C ILE A 85 3.11 13.28 2.15
N SER A 86 3.47 12.50 1.12
CA SER A 86 4.19 11.23 1.30
C SER A 86 5.64 11.50 1.65
N THR A 87 6.32 10.62 2.40
CA THR A 87 7.77 10.76 2.49
C THR A 87 8.43 10.31 1.17
N ALA A 88 9.72 10.62 1.00
CA ALA A 88 10.50 10.18 -0.15
C ALA A 88 10.96 8.70 -0.04
N SER A 89 10.54 7.99 1.00
CA SER A 89 10.96 6.61 1.22
C SER A 89 10.05 5.65 0.44
N TRP A 90 10.62 4.54 -0.03
CA TRP A 90 9.91 3.55 -0.85
C TRP A 90 9.11 2.56 0.00
N THR A 91 8.65 2.94 1.19
CA THR A 91 8.06 1.99 2.15
C THR A 91 6.77 1.37 1.62
N PHE A 92 5.88 2.20 1.08
CA PHE A 92 4.62 1.72 0.52
C PHE A 92 4.87 0.80 -0.69
N THR A 93 5.72 1.25 -1.60
CA THR A 93 6.11 0.46 -2.78
C THR A 93 6.78 -0.86 -2.41
N GLN A 94 7.66 -0.87 -1.42
CA GLN A 94 8.30 -2.09 -0.93
C GLN A 94 7.28 -3.05 -0.32
N ALA A 95 6.32 -2.56 0.47
CA ALA A 95 5.24 -3.39 1.01
C ALA A 95 4.41 -4.04 -0.12
N LEU A 96 4.10 -3.28 -1.18
CA LEU A 96 3.42 -3.84 -2.35
C LEU A 96 4.26 -4.91 -3.05
N ILE A 97 5.56 -4.66 -3.27
CA ILE A 97 6.48 -5.60 -3.90
C ILE A 97 6.61 -6.87 -3.05
N ASP A 98 6.74 -6.77 -1.74
CA ASP A 98 6.87 -7.93 -0.85
C ASP A 98 5.62 -8.83 -0.95
N CYS A 99 4.43 -8.23 -0.94
CA CYS A 99 3.19 -9.01 -0.99
C CYS A 99 2.88 -9.58 -2.37
N LEU A 100 3.05 -8.80 -3.45
CA LEU A 100 2.93 -9.31 -4.82
C LEU A 100 4.03 -10.32 -5.16
N GLY A 101 5.21 -10.14 -4.56
CA GLY A 101 6.36 -11.04 -4.59
C GLY A 101 6.18 -12.31 -3.76
N ARG A 102 4.98 -12.53 -3.19
CA ARG A 102 4.56 -13.76 -2.53
C ARG A 102 5.26 -14.00 -1.17
N SER A 103 5.68 -12.93 -0.50
CA SER A 103 6.29 -13.02 0.84
C SER A 103 5.32 -13.59 1.86
N ALA A 104 5.70 -14.68 2.53
CA ALA A 104 4.94 -15.25 3.64
C ALA A 104 4.72 -14.27 4.81
N LEU A 105 5.51 -13.18 4.89
CA LEU A 105 5.29 -12.16 5.91
C LEU A 105 4.02 -11.32 5.67
N CYS A 106 3.50 -11.30 4.43
CA CYS A 106 2.26 -10.63 4.08
C CYS A 106 1.01 -11.50 4.30
N ASP A 107 1.18 -12.79 4.59
CA ASP A 107 0.09 -13.72 4.89
C ASP A 107 -0.19 -13.68 6.40
N ALA A 108 -1.07 -12.76 6.78
CA ALA A 108 -1.28 -12.38 8.18
C ALA A 108 -2.10 -13.42 8.95
N ASN A 109 -2.86 -14.25 8.24
CA ASN A 109 -3.68 -15.32 8.81
C ASN A 109 -3.08 -16.73 8.61
N SER A 110 -1.98 -16.85 7.86
CA SER A 110 -1.27 -18.10 7.60
C SER A 110 -2.07 -19.12 6.78
N ASP A 111 -2.94 -18.65 5.89
CA ASP A 111 -3.76 -19.51 5.01
C ASP A 111 -3.12 -19.78 3.63
N ASN A 112 -1.87 -19.35 3.43
CA ASN A 112 -1.08 -19.42 2.20
C ASN A 112 -1.63 -18.58 1.04
N ARG A 113 -2.56 -17.66 1.31
CA ARG A 113 -3.09 -16.71 0.34
C ARG A 113 -2.85 -15.30 0.87
N ILE A 114 -2.50 -14.41 -0.04
CA ILE A 114 -2.36 -12.99 0.25
C ILE A 114 -3.53 -12.30 -0.41
N THR A 115 -4.43 -11.79 0.43
CA THR A 115 -5.62 -11.04 0.04
C THR A 115 -5.35 -9.54 -0.05
N LEU A 116 -6.23 -8.79 -0.72
CA LEU A 116 -6.10 -7.34 -0.80
C LEU A 116 -6.18 -6.67 0.57
N ASN A 117 -6.96 -7.23 1.49
CA ASN A 117 -7.02 -6.75 2.87
C ASN A 117 -5.69 -6.93 3.61
N GLU A 118 -4.95 -7.99 3.32
CA GLU A 118 -3.63 -8.22 3.90
C GLU A 118 -2.57 -7.31 3.28
N VAL A 119 -2.63 -7.07 1.97
CA VAL A 119 -1.78 -6.04 1.32
C VAL A 119 -2.05 -4.66 1.94
N ARG A 120 -3.32 -4.30 2.12
CA ARG A 120 -3.69 -3.07 2.83
C ARG A 120 -3.13 -3.04 4.25
N GLY A 121 -3.27 -4.14 4.99
CA GLY A 121 -2.79 -4.25 6.36
C GLY A 121 -1.28 -4.07 6.46
N GLU A 122 -0.53 -4.78 5.61
CA GLU A 122 0.92 -4.67 5.52
C GLU A 122 1.37 -3.25 5.16
N SER A 123 0.79 -2.66 4.11
CA SER A 123 1.11 -1.29 3.72
C SER A 123 0.79 -0.29 4.83
N ALA A 124 -0.33 -0.46 5.55
CA ALA A 124 -0.71 0.42 6.66
C ALA A 124 0.29 0.35 7.82
N ILE A 125 0.68 -0.86 8.21
CA ILE A 125 1.60 -1.08 9.33
C ILE A 125 3.00 -0.58 8.97
N ALA A 126 3.49 -0.89 7.76
CA ALA A 126 4.78 -0.41 7.30
C ALA A 126 4.85 1.13 7.26
N MET A 127 3.85 1.79 6.66
CA MET A 127 3.78 3.26 6.60
C MET A 127 3.64 3.91 7.98
N LEU A 128 2.85 3.31 8.88
CA LEU A 128 2.69 3.83 10.23
C LEU A 128 4.03 3.78 10.99
N HIS A 129 4.72 2.64 10.96
CA HIS A 129 5.92 2.47 11.78
C HIS A 129 7.15 3.15 11.19
N ARG A 130 7.36 3.06 9.87
CA ARG A 130 8.57 3.63 9.23
C ARG A 130 8.44 5.10 8.92
N GLU A 131 7.24 5.56 8.56
CA GLU A 131 7.05 6.90 8.05
C GLU A 131 6.14 7.77 8.94
N GLN A 132 5.50 7.19 9.96
CA GLN A 132 4.49 7.87 10.77
C GLN A 132 3.32 8.40 9.92
N GLN A 133 2.99 7.67 8.85
CA GLN A 133 1.98 8.05 7.87
C GLN A 133 0.81 7.07 7.81
N GLN A 134 -0.32 7.60 7.36
CA GLN A 134 -1.53 6.81 7.13
C GLN A 134 -1.73 6.65 5.63
N ILE A 135 -1.98 5.41 5.22
CA ILE A 135 -2.36 5.09 3.85
C ILE A 135 -3.76 5.62 3.51
N GLY A 136 -4.03 5.79 2.22
CA GLY A 136 -5.40 5.91 1.70
C GLY A 136 -5.93 4.54 1.28
N TRP A 137 -7.19 4.25 1.60
CA TRP A 137 -7.88 3.04 1.18
C TRP A 137 -9.33 3.34 0.83
N ALA A 138 -9.81 2.79 -0.28
CA ALA A 138 -11.24 2.73 -0.60
C ALA A 138 -11.56 1.44 -1.34
N ASP A 139 -12.56 0.73 -0.82
CA ASP A 139 -13.08 -0.51 -1.39
C ASP A 139 -14.62 -0.52 -1.36
N PRO A 140 -15.27 0.29 -2.20
CA PRO A 140 -16.73 0.47 -2.20
C PRO A 140 -17.52 -0.78 -2.61
N ARG A 141 -16.87 -1.82 -3.12
CA ARG A 141 -17.51 -3.04 -3.64
C ARG A 141 -17.06 -4.32 -2.93
N GLY A 142 -16.23 -4.20 -1.88
CA GLY A 142 -15.81 -5.35 -1.06
C GLY A 142 -14.85 -6.30 -1.78
N LEU A 143 -13.92 -5.76 -2.57
CA LEU A 143 -12.85 -6.50 -3.22
C LEU A 143 -11.72 -6.95 -2.27
N GLY A 144 -11.74 -6.56 -1.00
CA GLY A 144 -10.70 -6.86 -0.01
C GLY A 144 -10.36 -8.35 0.15
N GLY A 145 -11.30 -9.25 -0.12
CA GLY A 145 -11.07 -10.71 -0.10
C GLY A 145 -10.42 -11.28 -1.37
N LEU A 146 -10.14 -10.45 -2.38
CA LEU A 146 -9.49 -10.90 -3.61
C LEU A 146 -8.06 -11.35 -3.29
N VAL A 147 -7.76 -12.60 -3.62
CA VAL A 147 -6.40 -13.16 -3.56
C VAL A 147 -5.58 -12.54 -4.70
N ILE A 148 -4.46 -11.88 -4.35
CA ILE A 148 -3.51 -11.32 -5.33
C ILE A 148 -2.25 -12.17 -5.50
N ALA A 149 -1.94 -13.01 -4.51
CA ALA A 149 -0.80 -13.92 -4.55
C ALA A 149 -1.07 -15.14 -3.65
N GLU A 150 -0.47 -16.27 -4.01
CA GLU A 150 -0.26 -17.40 -3.09
C GLU A 150 1.16 -17.29 -2.54
N THR A 151 1.40 -17.60 -1.28
CA THR A 151 2.75 -17.49 -0.69
C THR A 151 3.76 -18.39 -1.41
N ARG A 152 5.04 -17.96 -1.45
CA ARG A 152 6.18 -18.86 -1.68
C ARG A 152 6.84 -19.04 -0.32
N HIS A 153 7.21 -20.28 0.01
CA HIS A 153 7.71 -20.79 1.30
C HIS A 153 6.68 -21.52 2.15
N ASP A 154 7.17 -22.55 2.86
CA ASP A 154 6.47 -23.24 3.93
C ASP A 154 5.93 -22.20 4.91
N ALA A 155 4.69 -22.43 5.39
CA ALA A 155 3.82 -21.52 6.14
C ALA A 155 4.53 -20.49 7.04
N PRO A 156 3.90 -19.32 7.31
CA PRO A 156 4.36 -18.44 8.38
C PRO A 156 4.64 -19.27 9.63
N ALA A 157 5.84 -19.13 10.17
CA ALA A 157 6.19 -19.86 11.39
C ALA A 157 5.14 -19.50 12.46
N PRO A 158 4.62 -20.49 13.23
CA PRO A 158 3.66 -20.22 14.28
C PRO A 158 4.19 -19.14 15.24
N ALA A 159 3.29 -18.57 16.05
CA ALA A 159 3.71 -17.74 17.17
C ALA A 159 4.86 -18.44 17.90
N LEU A 160 5.89 -17.67 18.26
CA LEU A 160 7.09 -18.22 18.89
C LEU A 160 6.72 -19.04 20.13
N GLU A 161 5.72 -18.57 20.88
CA GLU A 161 4.98 -19.24 21.95
C GLU A 161 3.57 -18.60 22.07
N PRO A 162 2.59 -19.22 22.77
CA PRO A 162 1.32 -18.57 23.09
C PRO A 162 1.51 -17.22 23.81
N GLY A 163 1.01 -16.14 23.21
CA GLY A 163 1.17 -14.78 23.74
C GLY A 163 2.44 -14.04 23.28
N GLN A 164 3.29 -14.68 22.47
CA GLN A 164 4.43 -14.03 21.81
C GLN A 164 4.08 -13.53 20.40
N PRO A 165 4.78 -12.49 19.91
CA PRO A 165 4.58 -11.97 18.58
C PRO A 165 4.87 -13.01 17.50
N ARG A 166 4.09 -12.97 16.41
CA ARG A 166 4.24 -13.88 15.27
C ARG A 166 5.31 -13.38 14.31
N ARG A 167 5.93 -14.31 13.58
CA ARG A 167 6.80 -13.96 12.46
C ARG A 167 6.03 -13.09 11.47
N GLY A 168 6.60 -11.94 11.10
CA GLY A 168 5.98 -10.92 10.27
C GLY A 168 5.37 -9.75 11.06
N GLU A 169 5.09 -9.91 12.35
CA GLU A 169 4.59 -8.82 13.20
C GLU A 169 5.67 -7.78 13.48
N TRP A 170 5.21 -6.57 13.76
CA TRP A 170 6.07 -5.44 14.07
C TRP A 170 6.23 -5.33 15.59
N VAL A 171 7.49 -5.27 16.02
CA VAL A 171 7.88 -5.21 17.43
C VAL A 171 8.73 -3.97 17.67
N ALA A 172 8.63 -3.40 18.87
CA ALA A 172 9.54 -2.36 19.32
C ALA A 172 10.82 -3.01 19.88
N VAL A 173 11.97 -2.69 19.30
CA VAL A 173 13.29 -3.13 19.75
C VAL A 173 14.15 -1.95 20.15
N ALA A 174 15.07 -2.13 21.10
CA ALA A 174 16.04 -1.11 21.41
C ALA A 174 17.15 -1.10 20.35
N HIS A 175 17.26 -0.04 19.55
CA HIS A 175 18.35 0.19 18.62
C HIS A 175 19.08 1.47 18.99
N ARG A 176 20.39 1.36 19.30
CA ARG A 176 21.23 2.50 19.75
C ARG A 176 20.60 3.30 20.90
N GLY A 177 20.00 2.60 21.87
CA GLY A 177 19.38 3.21 23.05
C GLY A 177 18.04 3.89 22.80
N LYS A 178 17.44 3.75 21.62
CA LYS A 178 16.11 4.27 21.30
C LYS A 178 15.17 3.15 20.86
N PRO A 179 13.86 3.26 21.16
CA PRO A 179 12.88 2.33 20.62
C PRO A 179 12.83 2.48 19.09
N TRP A 180 12.84 1.34 18.40
CA TRP A 180 12.81 1.24 16.96
C TRP A 180 11.82 0.18 16.54
N ALA A 181 11.00 0.45 15.53
CA ALA A 181 10.07 -0.53 15.02
C ALA A 181 10.80 -1.47 14.05
N ALA A 182 10.78 -2.75 14.31
CA ALA A 182 11.40 -3.75 13.46
C ALA A 182 10.43 -4.90 13.20
N ARG A 183 10.60 -5.57 12.05
CA ARG A 183 9.77 -6.71 11.68
C ARG A 183 10.37 -7.99 12.24
N LEU A 184 9.57 -8.77 12.95
CA LEU A 184 10.00 -10.05 13.51
C LEU A 184 10.18 -11.08 12.40
N LEU A 185 11.39 -11.59 12.23
CA LEU A 185 11.73 -12.62 11.26
C LEU A 185 11.72 -14.03 11.85
N GLY A 186 11.73 -14.17 13.17
CA GLY A 186 11.71 -15.44 13.90
C GLY A 186 12.45 -15.32 15.22
N ALA A 187 12.74 -16.45 15.87
CA ALA A 187 13.58 -16.51 17.06
C ALA A 187 14.66 -17.57 16.91
N ASP A 188 15.70 -17.43 17.73
CA ASP A 188 16.78 -18.38 17.91
C ASP A 188 17.03 -18.53 19.42
N GLY A 189 16.45 -19.57 20.01
CA GLY A 189 16.32 -19.66 21.47
C GLY A 189 15.61 -18.42 22.02
N ASP A 190 16.26 -17.74 22.97
CA ASP A 190 15.74 -16.54 23.62
C ASP A 190 15.97 -15.24 22.81
N THR A 191 16.55 -15.33 21.62
CA THR A 191 16.88 -14.16 20.79
C THR A 191 15.88 -13.98 19.66
N LEU A 192 15.21 -12.83 19.62
CA LEU A 192 14.37 -12.45 18.48
C LEU A 192 15.24 -11.98 17.30
N ARG A 193 15.05 -12.59 16.13
CA ARG A 193 15.61 -12.12 14.87
C ARG A 193 14.66 -11.10 14.28
N VAL A 194 15.12 -9.87 14.11
CA VAL A 194 14.32 -8.80 13.51
C VAL A 194 15.04 -8.20 12.32
N CYS A 195 14.30 -7.60 11.38
CA CYS A 195 14.88 -6.77 10.33
C CYS A 195 14.21 -5.42 10.24
N ASP A 196 15.02 -4.46 9.82
CA ASP A 196 14.57 -3.22 9.23
C ASP A 196 14.97 -3.26 7.75
N ARG A 197 14.04 -3.63 6.86
CA ARG A 197 14.31 -3.52 5.42
C ARG A 197 14.13 -2.05 5.06
N SER A 198 15.24 -1.32 5.02
CA SER A 198 15.37 -0.01 4.38
C SER A 198 15.30 -0.13 2.87
#